data_AF-X1EE96-F1
#
_entry.id   AF-X1EE96-F1
#
_cell.length_a   1.000
_cell.length_b   1.000
_cell.length_c   1.000
_cell.angle_alpha   90.00
_cell.angle_beta   90.00
_cell.angle_gamma   90.00
#
_symmetry.space_group_name_H-M   'P 1'
#
loop_
_entity.id
_entity.type
_entity.pdbx_description
1 polymer ?
#
loop_
_entity_poly.entity_id
_entity_poly.type
_entity_poly.pdbx_seq_one_letter_code
_entity_poly.pdbx_strand_id
1 'polypeptide(L)'
;VLDFIIELAYGDARIALNILEFAVITTKPDTQGIRNITLKIIEEVVQKRCLRYDKTGEEHYNIISALHKSMRDSDPDAAIYWVARMLEAGENPLYVARRLVRFASEDIGNADPQALQVAVAAMQAHLKLLH
;
A
#
# COMPACT_ATOMS: atom_id res chain seq x y z
N VAL A 1 11.19 17.10 0.67
CA VAL A 1 11.33 15.93 1.59
C VAL A 1 10.12 15.81 2.49
N LEU A 2 9.75 16.86 3.24
CA LEU A 2 8.52 16.85 4.06
C LEU A 2 7.26 16.59 3.22
N ASP A 3 7.08 17.27 2.09
CA ASP A 3 5.91 17.05 1.23
C ASP A 3 5.80 15.59 0.77
N PHE A 4 6.92 14.97 0.42
CA PHE A 4 6.98 13.56 0.04
C PHE A 4 6.62 12.62 1.20
N ILE A 5 7.05 12.93 2.43
CA ILE A 5 6.65 12.18 3.63
C ILE A 5 5.14 12.33 3.89
N ILE A 6 4.59 13.52 3.68
CA ILE A 6 3.15 13.81 3.85
C ILE A 6 2.33 13.04 2.80
N GLU A 7 2.77 13.02 1.55
CA GLU A 7 2.15 12.23 0.48
C GLU A 7 2.16 10.72 0.81
N LEU A 8 3.28 10.20 1.32
CA LEU A 8 3.41 8.80 1.74
C LEU A 8 2.60 8.45 2.98
N ALA A 9 2.30 9.44 3.82
CA ALA A 9 1.56 9.27 5.06
C ALA A 9 0.05 9.29 4.86
N TYR A 10 -0.44 9.72 3.69
CA TYR A 10 -1.88 9.80 3.35
C TYR A 10 -2.72 10.47 4.44
N GLY A 11 -2.21 11.54 5.04
CA GLY A 11 -2.91 12.29 6.10
C GLY A 11 -2.80 11.70 7.51
N ASP A 12 -2.23 10.52 7.71
CA ASP A 12 -1.98 9.98 9.06
C ASP A 12 -0.62 10.46 9.60
N ALA A 13 -0.67 11.39 10.56
CA ALA A 13 0.50 11.94 11.22
C ALA A 13 1.40 10.88 11.88
N ARG A 14 0.85 9.74 12.32
CA ARG A 14 1.62 8.63 12.90
C ARG A 14 2.47 7.95 11.83
N ILE A 15 1.93 7.79 10.62
CA ILE A 15 2.68 7.20 9.50
C ILE A 15 3.82 8.14 9.09
N ALA A 16 3.56 9.44 8.98
CA ALA A 16 4.58 10.45 8.72
C ALA A 16 5.70 10.43 9.76
N LEU A 17 5.33 10.39 11.05
CA LEU A 17 6.29 10.36 12.15
C LEU A 17 7.15 9.09 12.11
N ASN A 18 6.55 7.92 11.85
CA ASN A 18 7.26 6.66 11.74
C ASN A 18 8.24 6.65 10.55
N ILE A 19 7.88 7.23 9.40
CA ILE A 19 8.77 7.36 8.24
C ILE A 19 9.97 8.24 8.61
N LEU A 20 9.71 9.38 9.25
CA LEU A 20 10.75 10.31 9.65
C LEU A 20 11.68 9.72 10.71
N GLU A 21 11.12 9.09 11.75
CA GLU A 21 11.88 8.42 12.81
C GLU A 21 12.80 7.34 12.22
N PHE A 22 12.28 6.52 11.32
CA PHE A 22 13.07 5.49 10.66
C PHE A 22 14.20 6.09 9.81
N ALA A 23 13.92 7.16 9.06
CA ALA A 23 14.93 7.86 8.30
C ALA A 23 16.05 8.43 9.18
N VAL A 24 15.68 9.01 10.33
CA VAL A 24 16.64 9.52 11.31
C VAL A 24 17.51 8.39 11.84
N ILE A 25 16.92 7.29 12.33
CA ILE A 25 17.66 6.17 12.92
C ILE A 25 18.64 5.54 11.91
N THR A 26 18.22 5.41 10.66
CA THR A 26 18.99 4.71 9.61
C THR A 26 20.08 5.60 8.98
N THR A 27 19.95 6.92 9.06
CA THR A 27 20.93 7.88 8.51
C THR A 27 22.03 8.16 9.51
N LYS A 28 23.28 7.84 9.18
CA LYS A 28 24.42 8.18 10.04
C LYS A 28 24.65 9.71 10.06
N PRO A 29 24.99 10.29 11.22
CA PRO A 29 25.39 11.69 11.28
C PRO A 29 26.70 11.93 10.52
N ASP A 30 26.86 13.15 10.00
CA ASP A 30 28.10 13.61 9.38
C ASP A 30 29.17 13.97 10.42
N THR A 31 30.31 14.51 9.96
CA THR A 31 31.43 14.91 10.82
C THR A 31 31.09 16.01 11.83
N GLN A 32 29.96 16.71 11.65
CA GLN A 32 29.45 17.74 12.56
C GLN A 32 28.30 17.22 13.44
N GLY A 33 27.95 15.93 13.36
CA GLY A 33 26.85 15.35 14.12
C GLY A 33 25.47 15.58 13.49
N ILE A 34 25.39 16.16 12.29
CA ILE A 34 24.13 16.51 11.62
C ILE A 34 23.67 15.33 10.76
N ARG A 35 22.36 15.00 10.82
CA ARG A 35 21.75 13.97 9.98
C ARG A 35 21.01 14.63 8.81
N ASN A 36 21.57 14.55 7.62
CA ASN A 36 20.97 15.11 6.41
C ASN A 36 19.97 14.11 5.79
N ILE A 37 18.68 14.33 6.04
CA ILE A 37 17.60 13.50 5.48
C ILE A 37 17.27 13.98 4.07
N THR A 38 17.67 13.21 3.08
CA THR A 38 17.42 13.49 1.65
C THR A 38 16.23 12.69 1.14
N LEU A 39 15.68 13.08 -0.02
CA LEU A 39 14.56 12.37 -0.63
C LEU A 39 14.91 10.91 -0.95
N LYS A 40 16.12 10.67 -1.46
CA LYS A 40 16.64 9.31 -1.71
C LYS A 40 16.64 8.43 -0.44
N ILE A 41 17.00 9.01 0.71
CA ILE A 41 16.96 8.29 1.99
C ILE A 41 15.51 7.91 2.35
N ILE A 42 14.55 8.81 2.15
CA ILE A 42 13.14 8.51 2.38
C ILE A 42 12.64 7.40 1.44
N GLU A 43 13.02 7.42 0.16
CA GLU A 43 12.69 6.35 -0.79
C GLU A 43 13.26 4.99 -0.35
N GLU A 44 14.53 4.95 0.05
CA GLU A 44 15.17 3.73 0.56
C GLU A 44 14.52 3.24 1.87
N VAL A 45 14.13 4.16 2.74
CA VAL A 45 13.42 3.87 4.00
C VAL A 45 12.05 3.24 3.73
N VAL A 46 11.29 3.80 2.79
CA VAL A 46 9.97 3.29 2.42
C VAL A 46 10.09 1.91 1.77
N GLN A 47 11.04 1.72 0.86
CA GLN A 47 11.32 0.41 0.26
C GLN A 47 11.71 -0.61 1.32
N LYS A 48 12.62 -0.24 2.25
CA LYS A 48 13.03 -1.11 3.35
C LYS A 48 11.88 -1.40 4.32
N ARG A 49 10.99 -0.45 4.58
CA ARG A 49 9.80 -0.65 5.44
C ARG A 49 8.82 -1.60 4.79
N CYS A 50 8.59 -1.47 3.48
CA CYS A 50 7.84 -2.45 2.69
C CYS A 50 8.46 -3.84 2.88
N LEU A 51 9.79 -3.96 2.74
CA LEU A 51 10.57 -5.19 2.97
C LEU A 51 10.63 -5.66 4.44
N ARG A 52 10.33 -4.81 5.43
CA ARG A 52 10.41 -5.14 6.88
C ARG A 52 9.07 -5.50 7.49
N TYR A 53 7.98 -4.93 6.98
CA TYR A 53 6.64 -5.50 7.14
C TYR A 53 6.62 -6.92 6.59
N ASP A 54 7.37 -7.11 5.52
CA ASP A 54 7.64 -8.34 4.81
C ASP A 54 8.74 -9.20 5.44
N LYS A 55 8.73 -9.41 6.76
CA LYS A 55 9.72 -10.28 7.42
C LYS A 55 9.66 -11.75 6.94
N THR A 56 8.72 -12.11 6.06
CA THR A 56 8.74 -13.39 5.33
C THR A 56 8.65 -13.29 3.81
N GLY A 57 8.39 -12.15 3.14
CA GLY A 57 8.12 -12.16 1.68
C GLY A 57 6.72 -12.69 1.36
N GLU A 58 6.53 -13.90 1.81
CA GLU A 58 5.48 -14.80 1.41
C GLU A 58 4.10 -14.35 1.89
N GLU A 59 3.94 -13.82 3.10
CA GLU A 59 2.59 -13.54 3.61
C GLU A 59 1.85 -12.47 2.81
N HIS A 60 2.53 -11.40 2.40
CA HIS A 60 1.94 -10.37 1.55
C HIS A 60 1.48 -10.94 0.20
N TYR A 61 2.38 -11.68 -0.46
CA TYR A 61 2.09 -12.33 -1.73
C TYR A 61 1.00 -13.40 -1.60
N ASN A 62 1.00 -14.17 -0.50
CA ASN A 62 0.03 -15.22 -0.23
C ASN A 62 -1.37 -14.62 -0.04
N ILE A 63 -1.49 -13.54 0.72
CA ILE A 63 -2.79 -12.89 0.99
C ILE A 63 -3.35 -12.26 -0.29
N ILE A 64 -2.55 -11.50 -1.05
CA ILE A 64 -3.05 -10.90 -2.29
C ILE A 64 -3.35 -11.96 -3.36
N SER A 65 -2.58 -13.05 -3.41
CA SER A 65 -2.86 -14.20 -4.27
C SER A 65 -4.15 -14.90 -3.86
N ALA A 66 -4.40 -15.06 -2.55
CA ALA A 66 -5.62 -15.64 -2.03
C ALA A 66 -6.86 -14.80 -2.38
N LEU A 67 -6.76 -13.46 -2.29
CA LEU A 67 -7.79 -12.55 -2.78
C LEU A 67 -8.10 -12.81 -4.27
N HIS A 68 -7.10 -12.76 -5.15
CA HIS A 68 -7.33 -12.97 -6.58
C HIS A 68 -7.88 -14.36 -6.92
N LYS A 69 -7.45 -15.40 -6.20
CA LYS A 69 -8.02 -16.75 -6.35
C LYS A 69 -9.49 -16.77 -5.95
N SER A 70 -9.83 -16.26 -4.77
CA SER A 70 -11.24 -16.19 -4.32
C SER A 70 -12.14 -15.43 -5.30
N MET A 71 -11.66 -14.33 -5.88
CA MET A 71 -12.40 -13.60 -6.91
C MET A 71 -12.58 -14.41 -8.20
N ARG A 72 -11.54 -15.13 -8.66
CA ARG A 72 -11.62 -16.03 -9.82
C ARG A 72 -12.58 -17.20 -9.59
N ASP A 73 -12.58 -17.73 -8.38
CA ASP A 73 -13.46 -18.82 -7.96
C ASP A 73 -14.88 -18.32 -7.63
N SER A 74 -15.15 -17.01 -7.80
CA SER A 74 -16.43 -16.37 -7.50
C SER A 74 -16.90 -16.58 -6.06
N ASP A 75 -15.97 -16.56 -5.10
CA ASP A 75 -16.20 -16.64 -3.66
C ASP A 75 -16.11 -15.22 -3.04
N PRO A 76 -17.24 -14.49 -2.91
CA PRO A 76 -17.23 -13.12 -2.39
C PRO A 76 -16.92 -13.05 -0.89
N ASP A 77 -17.29 -14.07 -0.12
CA ASP A 77 -17.06 -14.10 1.33
C ASP A 77 -15.56 -14.22 1.63
N ALA A 78 -14.88 -15.13 0.94
CA ALA A 78 -13.43 -15.25 1.02
C ALA A 78 -12.72 -13.99 0.50
N ALA A 79 -13.19 -13.39 -0.59
CA ALA A 79 -12.61 -12.17 -1.13
C ALA A 79 -12.68 -11.01 -0.10
N ILE A 80 -13.83 -10.81 0.54
CA ILE A 80 -14.01 -9.79 1.59
C ILE A 80 -13.11 -10.09 2.78
N TYR A 81 -13.02 -11.36 3.20
CA TYR A 81 -12.13 -11.77 4.29
C TYR A 81 -10.66 -11.38 4.02
N TRP A 82 -10.14 -11.65 2.82
CA TRP A 82 -8.75 -11.31 2.49
C TRP A 82 -8.51 -9.80 2.40
N VAL A 83 -9.49 -9.03 1.91
CA VAL A 83 -9.43 -7.56 1.96
C VAL A 83 -9.38 -7.08 3.41
N ALA A 84 -10.29 -7.55 4.27
CA ALA A 84 -10.32 -7.15 5.68
C ALA A 84 -9.01 -7.48 6.39
N ARG A 85 -8.47 -8.68 6.19
CA ARG A 85 -7.17 -9.10 6.73
C ARG A 85 -6.03 -8.19 6.30
N MET A 86 -5.97 -7.79 5.03
CA MET A 86 -4.95 -6.84 4.54
C MET A 86 -5.08 -5.49 5.24
N LEU A 87 -6.31 -4.97 5.35
CA LEU A 87 -6.55 -3.68 5.99
C LEU A 87 -6.22 -3.69 7.48
N GLU A 88 -6.59 -4.74 8.21
CA GLU A 88 -6.25 -4.91 9.62
C GLU A 88 -4.74 -5.07 9.85
N ALA A 89 -4.04 -5.71 8.91
CA ALA A 89 -2.58 -5.81 8.91
C ALA A 89 -1.87 -4.48 8.58
N GLY A 90 -2.62 -3.42 8.25
CA GLY A 90 -2.07 -2.10 7.91
C GLY A 90 -1.60 -1.98 6.47
N GLU A 91 -2.08 -2.86 5.57
CA GLU A 91 -1.84 -2.72 4.14
C GLU A 91 -2.39 -1.38 3.63
N ASN A 92 -1.70 -0.80 2.66
CA ASN A 92 -2.18 0.44 2.04
C ASN A 92 -3.48 0.14 1.27
N PRO A 93 -4.64 0.76 1.59
CA PRO A 93 -5.88 0.48 0.88
C PRO A 93 -5.80 0.78 -0.63
N LEU A 94 -4.98 1.75 -1.05
CA LEU A 94 -4.73 2.01 -2.46
C LEU A 94 -3.95 0.89 -3.15
N TYR A 95 -3.12 0.13 -2.41
CA TYR A 95 -2.50 -1.07 -2.97
C TYR A 95 -3.56 -2.12 -3.31
N VAL A 96 -4.50 -2.39 -2.39
CA VAL A 96 -5.62 -3.30 -2.62
C VAL A 96 -6.49 -2.81 -3.78
N ALA A 97 -6.86 -1.53 -3.81
CA ALA A 97 -7.67 -0.95 -4.88
C ALA A 97 -7.00 -1.07 -6.27
N ARG A 98 -5.69 -0.81 -6.39
CA ARG A 98 -4.95 -1.02 -7.64
C ARG A 98 -4.99 -2.48 -8.10
N ARG A 99 -4.93 -3.43 -7.16
CA ARG A 99 -5.01 -4.87 -7.46
C ARG A 99 -6.40 -5.29 -7.94
N LEU A 100 -7.46 -4.64 -7.46
CA LEU A 100 -8.83 -4.82 -7.96
C LEU A 100 -9.01 -4.24 -9.37
N VAL A 101 -8.47 -3.06 -9.64
CA VAL A 101 -8.48 -2.45 -10.99
C VAL A 101 -7.81 -3.36 -12.00
N ARG A 102 -6.62 -3.89 -11.65
CA ARG A 102 -5.90 -4.83 -12.51
C ARG A 102 -6.71 -6.10 -12.77
N PHE A 103 -7.29 -6.71 -11.73
CA PHE A 103 -8.13 -7.89 -11.84
C PHE A 103 -9.34 -7.64 -12.75
N ALA A 104 -10.03 -6.50 -12.59
CA ALA A 104 -11.14 -6.13 -13.45
C ALA A 104 -10.73 -5.99 -14.93
N SER A 105 -9.53 -5.49 -15.21
CA SER A 105 -9.03 -5.38 -16.59
C SER A 105 -8.50 -6.69 -17.19
N GLU A 106 -7.87 -7.56 -16.38
CA GLU A 106 -7.15 -8.76 -16.86
C GLU A 106 -8.00 -10.03 -16.74
N ASP A 107 -8.64 -10.26 -15.59
CA ASP A 107 -9.36 -11.51 -15.30
C ASP A 107 -10.85 -11.42 -15.71
N ILE A 108 -11.48 -10.25 -15.60
CA ILE A 108 -12.88 -10.03 -16.03
C ILE A 108 -12.92 -9.54 -17.49
N GLY A 109 -12.19 -8.47 -17.78
CA GLY A 109 -12.06 -7.92 -19.13
C GLY A 109 -13.40 -7.59 -19.79
N ASN A 110 -13.55 -7.99 -21.05
CA ASN A 110 -14.77 -7.70 -21.83
C ASN A 110 -15.98 -8.57 -21.47
N ALA A 111 -15.83 -9.55 -20.57
CA ALA A 111 -16.97 -10.33 -20.10
C ALA A 111 -17.95 -9.47 -19.29
N ASP A 112 -17.42 -8.52 -18.51
CA ASP A 112 -18.17 -7.43 -17.90
C ASP A 112 -17.32 -6.14 -17.85
N PRO A 113 -17.43 -5.27 -18.88
CA PRO A 113 -16.67 -4.02 -18.93
C PRO A 113 -16.97 -3.06 -17.78
N GLN A 114 -18.11 -3.21 -17.10
CA GLN A 114 -18.49 -2.32 -15.98
C GLN A 114 -17.65 -2.60 -14.74
N ALA A 115 -17.09 -3.80 -14.59
CA ALA A 115 -16.24 -4.15 -13.46
C ALA A 115 -15.04 -3.19 -13.30
N LEU A 116 -14.43 -2.77 -14.42
CA LEU A 116 -13.31 -1.82 -14.39
C LEU A 116 -13.76 -0.45 -13.87
N GLN A 117 -14.93 0.02 -14.30
CA GLN A 117 -15.49 1.29 -13.85
C GLN A 117 -15.78 1.27 -12.34
N VAL A 118 -16.35 0.17 -11.84
CA VAL A 118 -16.62 -0.04 -10.41
C VAL A 118 -15.31 -0.02 -9.60
N ALA A 119 -14.28 -0.75 -10.03
CA ALA A 119 -12.99 -0.78 -9.35
C ALA A 119 -12.31 0.60 -9.31
N VAL A 120 -12.36 1.34 -10.42
CA VAL A 120 -11.83 2.72 -10.49
C VAL A 120 -12.64 3.66 -9.60
N ALA A 121 -13.97 3.56 -9.61
CA ALA A 121 -14.83 4.38 -8.75
C ALA A 121 -14.55 4.13 -7.27
N ALA A 122 -14.35 2.88 -6.85
CA ALA A 122 -13.98 2.53 -5.48
C ALA A 122 -12.63 3.14 -5.09
N MET A 123 -11.62 3.04 -5.95
CA MET A 123 -10.30 3.66 -5.74
C MET A 123 -10.40 5.19 -5.60
N GLN A 124 -11.17 5.84 -6.48
CA GLN A 124 -11.38 7.29 -6.45
C GLN A 124 -12.16 7.74 -5.22
N ALA A 125 -13.18 6.98 -4.80
CA ALA A 125 -13.93 7.27 -3.59
C ALA A 125 -12.99 7.29 -2.37
N HIS A 126 -12.11 6.29 -2.25
CA HIS A 126 -11.12 6.26 -1.17
C HIS A 126 -10.18 7.48 -1.19
N LEU A 127 -9.67 7.87 -2.35
CA LEU A 127 -8.82 9.06 -2.50
C LEU A 127 -9.54 10.35 -2.07
N LYS A 128 -10.83 10.49 -2.42
CA LYS A 128 -11.61 11.70 -2.13
C LYS A 128 -12.03 11.82 -0.67
N LEU A 129 -12.24 10.70 0.03
CA LEU A 129 -12.71 10.67 1.41
C LEU A 129 -11.61 10.91 2.46
N LEU A 130 -10.35 10.97 2.03
CA LEU A 130 -9.18 11.22 2.89
C LEU A 130 -8.74 12.71 2.90
N HIS A 131 -9.45 13.58 2.20
CA HIS A 131 -9.29 15.03 2.22
C HIS A 131 -10.42 15.69 3.01
#